data_AF-A0A947IZP2-F1
#
_entry.id   AF-A0A947IZP2-F1
#
_cell.length_a   1.000
_cell.length_b   1.000
_cell.length_c   1.000
_cell.angle_alpha   90.00
_cell.angle_beta   90.00
_cell.angle_gamma   90.00
#
_symmetry.space_group_name_H-M   'P 1'
#
loop_
_entity.id
_entity.type
_entity.pdbx_description
1 polymer ?
#
loop_
_entity_poly.entity_id
_entity_poly.type
_entity_poly.pdbx_seq_one_letter_code
_entity_poly.pdbx_strand_id
1 'polypeptide(L)'
;MKKTNLVLVLLYFLFVLYYAIFNWSVFVADFNIDVGFTVISMSLIAFVFFVGLIIAVFQWVIAIISDLANEKRLSKKNEEINSVKAAFYDENNNQLQKINDSLEQLFTSVDGLSKQISNKKDIVKELPLKESDIEKTDS
;
A
#
# COMPACT_ATOMS: atom_id res chain seq x y z
N MET A 1 -10.87 -18.30 -6.91
CA MET A 1 -11.91 -18.44 -7.96
C MET A 1 -13.28 -18.23 -7.33
N LYS A 2 -14.17 -17.44 -7.96
CA LYS A 2 -15.54 -17.23 -7.45
C LYS A 2 -16.31 -18.56 -7.49
N LYS A 3 -17.13 -18.86 -6.48
CA LYS A 3 -17.90 -20.12 -6.33
C LYS A 3 -18.68 -20.50 -7.61
N THR A 4 -19.13 -19.51 -8.37
CA THR A 4 -19.84 -19.66 -9.65
C THR A 4 -19.02 -20.36 -10.73
N ASN A 5 -17.70 -20.11 -10.79
CA ASN A 5 -16.83 -20.74 -11.78
C ASN A 5 -16.61 -22.23 -11.47
N LEU A 6 -16.61 -22.60 -10.19
CA LEU A 6 -16.45 -23.98 -9.76
C LEU A 6 -17.67 -24.83 -10.14
N VAL A 7 -18.89 -24.30 -9.95
CA VAL A 7 -20.13 -24.99 -10.34
C VAL A 7 -20.21 -25.22 -11.85
N LEU A 8 -19.82 -24.22 -12.66
CA LEU A 8 -19.79 -24.34 -14.12
C LEU A 8 -18.81 -25.41 -14.60
N VAL A 9 -17.61 -25.46 -14.01
CA VAL A 9 -16.59 -26.48 -14.33
C VAL A 9 -17.10 -27.88 -13.96
N LEU A 10 -17.77 -28.01 -12.81
CA LEU A 10 -18.29 -29.28 -12.32
C LEU A 10 -19.46 -29.79 -13.19
N LEU A 11 -20.33 -28.88 -13.64
CA LEU A 11 -21.43 -29.20 -14.57
C LEU A 11 -20.89 -29.62 -15.95
N TYR A 12 -19.88 -28.92 -16.47
CA TYR A 12 -19.20 -29.30 -17.71
C TYR A 12 -18.57 -30.69 -17.61
N PHE A 13 -17.88 -30.97 -16.50
CA PHE A 13 -17.27 -32.28 -16.28
C PHE A 13 -18.31 -33.41 -16.23
N LEU A 14 -19.44 -33.19 -15.54
CA LEU A 14 -20.56 -34.15 -15.50
C LEU A 14 -21.15 -34.40 -16.90
N PHE A 15 -21.29 -33.37 -17.72
CA PHE A 15 -21.80 -33.50 -19.09
C PHE A 15 -20.85 -34.30 -19.98
N VAL A 16 -19.54 -34.01 -19.90
CA VAL A 16 -18.51 -34.77 -20.64
C VAL A 16 -18.48 -36.23 -20.17
N LEU A 17 -18.58 -36.47 -18.86
CA LEU A 17 -18.60 -37.82 -18.31
C LEU A 17 -19.84 -38.61 -18.75
N TYR A 18 -21.02 -37.98 -18.71
CA TYR A 18 -22.25 -38.55 -19.23
C TYR A 18 -22.08 -38.92 -20.71
N TYR A 19 -21.60 -37.99 -21.54
CA TYR A 19 -21.38 -38.25 -22.95
C TYR A 19 -20.37 -39.37 -23.20
N ALA A 20 -19.31 -39.45 -22.40
CA ALA A 20 -18.29 -40.49 -22.48
C ALA A 20 -18.82 -41.89 -22.15
N ILE A 21 -19.65 -42.02 -21.13
CA ILE A 21 -20.24 -43.30 -20.73
C ILE A 21 -21.15 -43.84 -21.85
N PHE A 22 -21.98 -42.98 -22.44
CA PHE A 22 -22.96 -43.41 -23.44
C PHE A 22 -22.39 -43.50 -24.88
N ASN A 23 -21.30 -42.78 -25.18
CA ASN A 23 -20.67 -42.76 -26.50
C ASN A 23 -19.24 -43.29 -26.46
N TRP A 24 -18.98 -44.29 -25.63
CA TRP A 24 -17.64 -44.85 -25.40
C TRP A 24 -16.93 -45.30 -26.68
N SER A 25 -17.67 -45.81 -27.67
CA SER A 25 -17.14 -46.20 -28.98
C SER A 25 -16.50 -45.03 -29.74
N VAL A 26 -17.03 -43.81 -29.60
CA VAL A 26 -16.47 -42.60 -30.23
C VAL A 26 -15.13 -42.21 -29.60
N PHE A 27 -14.93 -42.54 -28.32
CA PHE A 27 -13.69 -42.28 -27.62
C PHE A 27 -12.60 -43.30 -27.90
N VAL A 28 -12.97 -44.56 -28.13
CA VAL A 28 -12.03 -45.64 -28.48
C VAL A 28 -11.76 -45.71 -29.99
N ALA A 29 -12.57 -45.01 -30.80
CA ALA A 29 -12.33 -44.93 -32.24
C ALA A 29 -10.96 -44.34 -32.55
N ASP A 30 -10.21 -45.05 -33.40
CA ASP A 30 -8.91 -44.62 -33.89
C ASP A 30 -9.10 -43.50 -34.92
N PHE A 31 -8.60 -42.32 -34.60
CA PHE A 31 -8.45 -41.23 -35.54
C PHE A 31 -7.11 -41.39 -36.26
N ASN A 32 -7.20 -41.64 -37.56
CA ASN A 32 -6.04 -41.69 -38.45
C ASN A 32 -5.82 -40.30 -39.04
N ILE A 33 -4.75 -39.64 -38.62
CA ILE A 33 -4.31 -38.37 -39.21
C ILE A 33 -3.15 -38.70 -40.16
N ASP A 34 -3.38 -38.50 -41.45
CA ASP A 34 -2.33 -38.60 -42.46
C ASP A 34 -1.57 -37.27 -42.52
N VAL A 35 -0.29 -37.31 -42.15
CA VAL A 35 0.59 -36.13 -42.12
C VAL A 35 1.51 -36.07 -43.35
N GLY A 36 1.20 -36.85 -44.40
CA GLY A 36 1.92 -36.86 -45.68
C GLY A 36 3.15 -37.77 -45.74
N PHE A 37 3.67 -38.21 -44.59
CA PHE A 37 4.82 -39.13 -44.51
C PHE A 37 4.55 -40.35 -43.61
N THR A 38 3.55 -40.28 -42.74
CA THR A 38 3.13 -41.37 -41.87
C THR A 38 1.68 -41.16 -41.42
N VAL A 39 1.00 -42.26 -41.07
CA VAL A 39 -0.34 -42.22 -40.50
C VAL A 39 -0.19 -42.35 -38.99
N ILE A 40 -0.60 -41.32 -38.27
CA ILE A 40 -0.67 -41.35 -36.81
C ILE A 40 -2.08 -41.77 -36.42
N SER A 41 -2.19 -42.98 -35.88
CA SER A 41 -3.43 -43.49 -35.29
C SER A 41 -3.45 -43.16 -33.80
N MET A 42 -4.42 -42.35 -33.38
CA MET A 42 -4.64 -42.07 -31.96
C MET A 42 -6.12 -42.08 -31.61
N SER A 43 -6.45 -42.58 -30.43
CA SER A 43 -7.81 -42.51 -29.89
C SER A 43 -8.22 -41.04 -29.68
N LEU A 44 -9.49 -40.73 -29.96
CA LEU A 44 -10.06 -39.39 -29.76
C LEU A 44 -9.88 -38.91 -28.31
N ILE A 45 -9.94 -39.81 -27.33
CA ILE A 45 -9.76 -39.44 -25.91
C ILE A 45 -8.32 -39.01 -25.64
N ALA A 46 -7.33 -39.68 -26.25
CA ALA A 46 -5.94 -39.29 -26.14
C ALA A 46 -5.73 -37.90 -26.76
N PHE A 47 -6.38 -37.63 -27.89
CA PHE A 47 -6.29 -36.33 -28.55
C PHE A 47 -6.85 -35.20 -27.68
N VAL A 48 -8.07 -35.36 -27.17
CA VAL A 48 -8.70 -34.39 -26.28
C VAL A 48 -7.88 -34.21 -25.00
N PHE A 49 -7.31 -35.29 -24.45
CA PHE A 49 -6.44 -35.21 -23.29
C PHE A 49 -5.18 -34.40 -23.56
N PHE A 50 -4.48 -34.65 -24.68
CA PHE A 50 -3.28 -33.88 -25.05
C PHE A 50 -3.60 -32.41 -25.31
N VAL A 51 -4.69 -32.11 -26.02
CA VAL A 51 -5.13 -30.73 -26.25
C VAL A 51 -5.46 -30.04 -24.92
N GLY A 52 -6.19 -30.72 -24.04
CA GLY A 52 -6.49 -30.22 -22.70
C GLY A 52 -5.24 -29.97 -21.86
N LEU A 53 -4.26 -30.88 -21.93
CA LEU A 53 -2.98 -30.76 -21.23
C LEU A 53 -2.17 -29.56 -21.75
N ILE A 54 -2.11 -29.35 -23.07
CA ILE A 54 -1.47 -28.17 -23.67
C ILE A 54 -2.14 -26.88 -23.17
N ILE A 55 -3.47 -26.82 -23.17
CA ILE A 55 -4.22 -25.65 -22.68
C ILE A 55 -3.92 -25.41 -21.19
N ALA A 56 -3.91 -26.45 -20.37
CA ALA A 56 -3.63 -26.34 -18.93
C ALA A 56 -2.20 -25.83 -18.66
N VAL A 57 -1.20 -26.37 -19.37
CA VAL A 57 0.18 -25.89 -19.29
C VAL A 57 0.28 -24.43 -19.73
N PHE A 58 -0.38 -24.05 -20.82
CA PHE A 58 -0.35 -22.68 -21.31
C PHE A 58 -0.99 -21.69 -20.32
N GLN A 59 -2.12 -22.07 -19.71
CA GLN A 59 -2.75 -21.27 -18.65
C GLN A 59 -1.84 -21.12 -17.43
N TRP A 60 -1.16 -22.20 -17.02
CA TRP A 60 -0.20 -22.17 -15.91
C TRP A 60 0.98 -21.24 -16.19
N VAL A 61 1.54 -21.30 -17.40
CA VAL A 61 2.62 -20.40 -17.83
C VAL A 61 2.17 -18.92 -17.80
N ILE A 62 0.98 -18.61 -18.32
CA ILE A 62 0.44 -17.24 -18.28
C ILE A 62 0.25 -16.76 -16.84
N ALA A 63 -0.24 -17.62 -15.94
CA ALA A 63 -0.43 -17.28 -14.54
C ALA A 63 0.90 -16.96 -13.84
N ILE A 64 1.96 -17.74 -14.11
CA ILE A 64 3.29 -17.46 -13.56
C ILE A 64 3.84 -16.12 -14.07
N ILE A 65 3.72 -15.85 -15.37
CA ILE A 65 4.20 -14.59 -15.96
C ILE A 65 3.45 -13.40 -15.37
N SER A 66 2.14 -13.51 -15.17
CA SER A 66 1.35 -12.43 -14.60
C SER A 66 1.67 -12.20 -13.12
N ASP A 67 1.91 -13.26 -12.34
CA ASP A 67 2.34 -13.15 -10.94
C ASP A 67 3.72 -12.47 -10.82
N LEU A 68 4.69 -12.85 -11.64
CA LEU A 68 6.00 -12.19 -11.71
C LEU A 68 5.89 -10.71 -12.08
N ALA A 69 5.00 -10.35 -13.00
CA ALA A 69 4.77 -8.96 -13.37
C ALA A 69 4.09 -8.15 -12.24
N ASN A 70 3.19 -8.78 -11.49
CA ASN A 70 2.51 -8.18 -10.35
C ASN A 70 3.46 -7.97 -9.18
N GLU A 71 4.37 -8.91 -8.92
CA GLU A 71 5.36 -8.80 -7.85
C GLU A 71 6.30 -7.61 -8.09
N LYS A 72 6.79 -7.42 -9.33
CA LYS A 72 7.58 -6.23 -9.70
C LYS A 72 6.83 -4.91 -9.55
N ARG A 73 5.50 -4.92 -9.77
CA ARG A 73 4.66 -3.73 -9.54
C ARG A 73 4.46 -3.46 -8.07
N LEU A 74 4.28 -4.50 -7.26
CA LEU A 74 4.13 -4.39 -5.82
C LEU A 74 5.44 -3.94 -5.17
N SER A 75 6.60 -4.43 -5.61
CA SER A 75 7.89 -4.00 -5.07
C SER A 75 8.14 -2.50 -5.32
N LYS A 76 7.88 -2.02 -6.55
CA LYS A 76 7.97 -0.58 -6.87
C LYS A 76 7.02 0.27 -6.02
N LYS A 77 5.77 -0.16 -5.85
CA LYS A 77 4.83 0.53 -4.97
C LYS A 77 5.30 0.56 -3.52
N ASN A 78 5.92 -0.52 -3.04
CA ASN A 78 6.48 -0.55 -1.69
C ASN A 78 7.67 0.40 -1.53
N GLU A 79 8.53 0.51 -2.53
CA GLU A 79 9.61 1.49 -2.55
C GLU A 79 9.07 2.93 -2.53
N GLU A 80 8.05 3.23 -3.34
CA GLU A 80 7.36 4.53 -3.32
C GLU A 80 6.70 4.84 -1.98
N ILE A 81 6.04 3.85 -1.36
CA ILE A 81 5.45 4.03 -0.02
C ILE A 81 6.53 4.30 1.02
N ASN A 82 7.65 3.57 0.96
CA ASN A 82 8.74 3.75 1.91
C ASN A 82 9.43 5.10 1.74
N SER A 83 9.61 5.58 0.51
CA SER A 83 10.20 6.91 0.26
C SER A 83 9.28 8.04 0.72
N VAL A 84 7.97 7.95 0.46
CA VAL A 84 6.99 8.90 0.97
C VAL A 84 6.94 8.88 2.50
N LYS A 85 6.99 7.68 3.10
CA LYS A 85 7.01 7.53 4.56
C LYS A 85 8.25 8.17 5.17
N ALA A 86 9.43 7.97 4.57
CA ALA A 86 10.68 8.59 5.00
C ALA A 86 10.60 10.12 4.90
N ALA A 87 10.15 10.66 3.76
CA ALA A 87 9.96 12.10 3.59
C ALA A 87 8.99 12.69 4.62
N PHE A 88 7.89 11.98 4.92
CA PHE A 88 6.93 12.41 5.93
C PHE A 88 7.53 12.40 7.35
N TYR A 89 8.38 11.43 7.69
CA TYR A 89 9.08 11.43 8.98
C TYR A 89 10.11 12.54 9.07
N ASP A 90 10.92 12.75 8.04
CA ASP A 90 11.94 13.80 8.02
C ASP A 90 11.29 15.19 8.09
N GLU A 91 10.20 15.41 7.37
CA GLU A 91 9.47 16.68 7.40
C GLU A 91 8.82 16.90 8.77
N ASN A 92 8.18 15.90 9.38
CA ASN A 92 7.63 16.04 10.73
C ASN A 92 8.73 16.26 11.77
N ASN A 93 9.87 15.59 11.66
CA ASN A 93 10.96 15.75 12.62
C ASN A 93 11.55 17.16 12.52
N ASN A 94 11.72 17.68 11.30
CA ASN A 94 12.14 19.06 11.09
C ASN A 94 11.12 20.08 11.62
N GLN A 95 9.81 19.83 11.44
CA GLN A 95 8.78 20.70 11.99
C GLN A 95 8.76 20.67 13.52
N LEU A 96 8.88 19.49 14.13
CA LEU A 96 8.97 19.34 15.59
C LEU A 96 10.21 20.05 16.15
N GLN A 97 11.36 19.95 15.48
CA GLN A 97 12.56 20.65 15.88
C GLN A 97 12.37 22.17 15.84
N LYS A 98 11.80 22.72 14.76
CA LYS A 98 11.48 24.15 14.67
C LYS A 98 10.50 24.62 15.76
N ILE A 99 9.51 23.79 16.10
CA ILE A 99 8.58 24.09 17.20
C ILE A 99 9.34 24.12 18.52
N ASN A 100 10.23 23.16 18.77
CA ASN A 100 11.01 23.08 19.99
C ASN A 100 11.94 24.29 20.15
N ASP A 101 12.64 24.68 19.08
CA ASP A 101 13.51 25.87 19.06
C ASP A 101 12.69 27.15 19.34
N SER A 102 11.49 27.24 18.75
CA SER A 102 10.57 28.36 18.98
C SER A 102 10.07 28.39 20.44
N LEU A 103 9.81 27.21 21.03
CA LEU A 103 9.40 27.07 22.42
C LEU A 103 10.50 27.53 23.38
N GLU A 104 11.75 27.15 23.10
CA GLU A 104 12.92 27.53 23.89
C GLU A 104 13.17 29.05 23.84
N GLN A 105 13.02 29.66 22.66
CA GLN A 105 13.06 31.13 22.53
C GLN A 105 11.94 31.80 23.33
N LEU A 106 10.74 31.24 23.32
CA LEU A 106 9.60 31.77 24.05
C LEU A 106 9.82 31.66 25.56
N PHE A 107 10.32 30.53 26.05
CA PHE A 107 10.72 30.35 27.44
C PHE A 107 11.79 31.37 27.86
N THR A 108 12.83 31.53 27.05
CA THR A 108 13.90 32.50 27.32
C THR A 108 13.38 33.94 27.38
N SER A 109 12.44 34.27 26.49
CA SER A 109 11.79 35.59 26.45
C SER A 109 10.91 35.83 27.67
N VAL A 110 10.14 34.83 28.10
CA VAL A 110 9.32 34.88 29.31
C VAL A 110 10.19 35.02 30.56
N ASP A 111 11.30 34.29 30.64
CA ASP A 111 12.23 34.37 31.77
C ASP A 111 12.93 35.75 31.83
N GLY A 112 13.31 36.28 30.68
CA GLY A 112 13.83 37.65 30.54
C GLY A 112 12.83 38.70 31.00
N LEU A 113 11.56 38.58 30.60
CA LEU A 113 10.47 39.44 31.05
C LEU A 113 10.22 39.31 32.55
N SER A 114 10.23 38.08 33.10
CA SER A 114 10.09 37.82 34.53
C SER A 114 11.18 38.51 35.35
N LYS A 115 12.44 38.40 34.93
CA LYS A 115 13.57 39.11 35.56
C LYS A 115 13.42 40.63 35.47
N GLN A 116 12.96 41.16 34.34
CA GLN A 116 12.69 42.60 34.21
C GLN A 116 11.58 43.05 35.15
N ILE A 117 10.50 42.28 35.30
CA ILE A 117 9.40 42.57 36.23
C ILE A 117 9.90 42.54 37.68
N SER A 118 10.74 41.55 38.05
CA SER A 118 11.33 41.46 39.39
C SER A 118 12.19 42.70 39.70
N ASN A 119 13.11 43.07 38.80
CA ASN A 119 13.94 44.26 38.97
C ASN A 119 13.10 45.54 39.06
N LYS A 120 12.02 45.67 38.27
CA LYS A 120 11.14 46.85 38.33
C LYS A 120 10.36 46.94 39.64
N LYS A 121 10.02 45.79 40.24
CA LYS A 121 9.32 45.73 41.53
C LYS A 121 10.20 46.17 42.69
N ASP A 122 11.52 45.93 42.60
CA ASP A 122 12.48 46.41 43.59
C ASP A 122 12.73 47.93 43.47
N ILE A 123 12.73 48.48 42.24
CA ILE A 123 12.84 49.94 42.02
C ILE A 123 11.63 50.71 42.59
N VAL A 124 10.43 50.13 42.61
CA VAL A 124 9.23 50.79 43.18
C VAL A 124 9.25 50.83 44.72
N LYS A 125 10.03 49.97 45.39
CA LYS A 125 10.20 50.02 46.86
C LYS A 125 11.19 51.11 47.31
N GLU A 126 11.99 51.67 46.41
CA GLU A 126 13.02 52.66 46.75
C GLU A 126 12.68 54.11 46.37
N LEU A 127 11.47 54.40 45.88
CA LEU A 127 11.05 55.79 45.67
C LEU A 127 10.74 56.46 47.02
N PRO A 128 11.55 57.45 47.49
CA PRO A 128 11.16 58.26 48.64
C PRO A 128 9.98 59.13 48.22
N LEU A 129 8.87 59.00 48.96
CA LEU A 129 7.79 59.99 48.99
C LEU A 129 8.40 61.35 49.37
N LYS A 130 8.72 62.18 48.36
CA LYS A 130 8.88 63.61 48.56
C LYS A 130 7.48 64.22 48.54
N GLU A 131 6.91 64.32 49.72
CA GLU A 131 5.79 65.21 50.02
C GLU A 131 6.30 66.64 49.79
N SER A 132 5.93 67.23 48.65
CA SER A 132 6.12 68.66 48.40
C SER A 132 4.81 69.37 48.71
N ASP A 133 4.68 69.85 49.94
CA ASP A 133 3.61 70.76 50.32
C ASP A 133 3.81 72.13 49.66
N ILE A 134 3.01 72.35 48.61
CA ILE A 134 2.08 73.47 48.43
C ILE A 134 2.55 74.83 48.99
N GLU A 135 3.20 75.57 48.09
CA GLU A 135 2.98 76.99 47.76
C GLU A 135 1.94 77.74 48.65
N LYS A 136 2.44 78.63 49.51
CA LYS A 136 1.65 79.76 50.06
C LYS A 136 1.97 81.02 49.26
N THR A 137 0.99 81.45 48.48
CA THR A 137 0.86 82.81 47.93
C THR A 137 -0.63 83.17 47.99
N ASP A 138 -1.03 84.00 48.96
CA ASP A 138 -1.62 85.32 48.70
C ASP A 138 -2.36 85.91 49.93
N SER A 139 -2.12 87.24 50.09
CA SER A 139 -2.75 88.28 50.93
C SER A 139 -2.52 88.28 52.44
#